data_AF-A0A814S5G6-F1
#
_entry.id   AF-A0A814S5G6-F1
#
_cell.length_a   1.000
_cell.length_b   1.000
_cell.length_c   1.000
_cell.angle_alpha   90.00
_cell.angle_beta   90.00
_cell.angle_gamma   90.00
#
_symmetry.space_group_name_H-M   'P 1'
#
loop_
_entity.id
_entity.type
_entity.pdbx_description
1 polymer ?
#
loop_
_entity_poly.entity_id
_entity_poly.type
_entity_poly.pdbx_seq_one_letter_code
_entity_poly.pdbx_strand_id
1 'polypeptide(L)'
;MMDFQQNAEADEKSPDRIDAVIVGAGFAGLYMLHRLREQHISVRVIEAGSGIGGTWFWNRYPGARCDIESMEYSYSFSDELRQEWHWTDLYASQPEILRYLNYVADKFNLRRDIQLETRVIAATFDDDLERWKIQTDRGDRLSAKFCIMATGCLSVPKFPNIKGLDSFKGNLYHTGRWPHEDVRFTGCRVAIIGTGSSGIQSIPVIAEQATHVFVFQQTPNFSIPSRNMPLKQEYERWWKSNYVEHRRRMRESPIGMLIPGKRNWSAFSVTPEERQKEYEVQWQIGGYKFICSFNDIMINKESNDTAADFVRAKIRTVIKDPAVVEALLPYHYPFGAKRLCVDTHYFETFNRDNVTLVDLRNGRMQREYLRHYWLIWTTKTYECQQDFPRANQRESQENILNILNMLRAADDNQLEPLDTNLQFSSLLKEFPFYEFDQNLYKNNRSQLIESIDKFNEHSYPINLFEIFQISSNSLFFNENETEIFSNLLANFEQLDTINDFPFVFQHNLNLINIEKDQFNSLIEQTVKIEEILIQYP
;
A
#
# COMPACT_ATOMS: atom_id res chain seq x y z
N MET A 1 -19.05 27.95 -49.62
CA MET A 1 -19.03 26.49 -49.39
C MET A 1 -17.68 25.89 -49.75
N MET A 2 -17.16 26.08 -50.98
CA MET A 2 -15.86 25.51 -51.40
C MET A 2 -14.69 25.84 -50.45
N ASP A 3 -14.57 27.09 -49.97
CA ASP A 3 -13.48 27.49 -49.05
C ASP A 3 -13.49 26.75 -47.69
N PHE A 4 -14.64 26.25 -47.24
CA PHE A 4 -14.72 25.50 -45.99
C PHE A 4 -14.23 24.06 -46.13
N GLN A 5 -14.36 23.46 -47.33
CA GLN A 5 -13.85 22.12 -47.58
C GLN A 5 -12.33 22.12 -47.78
N GLN A 6 -11.77 23.11 -48.49
CA GLN A 6 -10.31 23.19 -48.66
C GLN A 6 -9.55 23.39 -47.34
N ASN A 7 -10.09 24.16 -46.39
CA ASN A 7 -9.47 24.30 -45.07
C ASN A 7 -9.52 22.99 -44.25
N ALA A 8 -10.61 22.23 -44.35
CA ALA A 8 -10.73 20.93 -43.67
C ALA A 8 -9.75 19.87 -44.23
N GLU A 9 -9.62 19.77 -45.55
CA GLU A 9 -8.68 18.83 -46.20
C GLU A 9 -7.20 19.21 -45.99
N ALA A 10 -6.91 20.51 -45.82
CA ALA A 10 -5.56 20.98 -45.48
C ALA A 10 -5.20 20.63 -44.04
N ASP A 11 -6.12 20.86 -43.09
CA ASP A 11 -5.90 20.55 -41.67
C ASP A 11 -5.84 19.04 -41.41
N GLU A 12 -6.50 18.20 -42.22
CA GLU A 12 -6.43 16.74 -42.12
C GLU A 12 -5.05 16.15 -42.47
N LYS A 13 -4.17 16.93 -43.11
CA LYS A 13 -2.79 16.52 -43.48
C LYS A 13 -1.71 17.19 -42.63
N SER A 14 -2.07 17.85 -41.54
CA SER A 14 -1.10 18.33 -40.55
C SER A 14 -0.35 17.17 -39.88
N PRO A 15 0.99 17.19 -39.78
CA PRO A 15 1.77 16.15 -39.09
C PRO A 15 1.53 16.09 -37.56
N ASP A 16 0.74 17.02 -37.02
CA ASP A 16 0.38 17.12 -35.60
C ASP A 16 -0.98 16.48 -35.26
N ARG A 17 -1.73 16.00 -36.28
CA ARG A 17 -2.93 15.16 -36.08
C ARG A 17 -2.55 13.68 -36.10
N ILE A 18 -2.40 13.13 -34.90
CA ILE A 18 -2.23 11.68 -34.64
C ILE A 18 -3.53 11.11 -34.06
N ASP A 19 -3.72 9.80 -34.06
CA ASP A 19 -4.89 9.16 -33.44
C ASP A 19 -4.69 9.01 -31.92
N ALA A 20 -3.48 8.65 -31.48
CA ALA A 20 -3.17 8.41 -30.08
C ALA A 20 -1.88 9.09 -29.59
N VAL A 21 -1.94 9.69 -28.40
CA VAL A 21 -0.76 10.02 -27.59
C VAL A 21 -0.67 9.04 -26.43
N ILE A 22 0.52 8.48 -26.20
CA ILE A 22 0.84 7.69 -25.00
C ILE A 22 1.79 8.51 -24.13
N VAL A 23 1.51 8.63 -22.83
CA VAL A 23 2.36 9.35 -21.88
C VAL A 23 3.17 8.37 -21.03
N GLY A 24 4.48 8.29 -21.28
CA GLY A 24 5.43 7.40 -20.60
C GLY A 24 5.88 6.19 -21.44
N ALA A 25 7.18 5.90 -21.46
CA ALA A 25 7.81 4.80 -22.19
C ALA A 25 8.33 3.69 -21.23
N GLY A 26 7.53 3.37 -20.22
CA GLY A 26 7.68 2.14 -19.40
C GLY A 26 7.03 0.92 -20.06
N PHE A 27 6.92 -0.18 -19.30
CA PHE A 27 6.29 -1.44 -19.74
C PHE A 27 4.92 -1.23 -20.42
N ALA A 28 4.04 -0.44 -19.81
CA ALA A 28 2.70 -0.19 -20.36
C ALA A 28 2.75 0.57 -21.70
N GLY A 29 3.56 1.62 -21.80
CA GLY A 29 3.62 2.48 -22.98
C GLY A 29 4.31 1.83 -24.18
N LEU A 30 5.40 1.08 -23.94
CA LEU A 30 6.09 0.32 -24.99
C LEU A 30 5.19 -0.78 -25.57
N TYR A 31 4.42 -1.49 -24.73
CA TYR A 31 3.46 -2.49 -25.21
C TYR A 31 2.29 -1.84 -25.95
N MET A 32 1.73 -0.73 -25.44
CA MET A 32 0.62 -0.05 -26.11
C MET A 32 1.03 0.54 -27.48
N LEU A 33 2.24 1.10 -27.59
CA LEU A 33 2.82 1.56 -28.86
C LEU A 33 2.94 0.40 -29.86
N HIS A 34 3.45 -0.76 -29.42
CA HIS A 34 3.53 -1.96 -30.24
C HIS A 34 2.14 -2.40 -30.75
N ARG A 35 1.15 -2.52 -29.87
CA ARG A 35 -0.22 -2.97 -30.21
C ARG A 35 -0.97 -2.00 -31.14
N LEU A 36 -0.85 -0.70 -30.92
CA LEU A 36 -1.47 0.30 -31.82
C LEU A 36 -0.83 0.28 -33.22
N ARG A 37 0.48 0.05 -33.31
CA ARG A 37 1.18 -0.08 -34.59
C ARG A 37 0.83 -1.35 -35.36
N GLU A 38 0.55 -2.47 -34.67
CA GLU A 38 0.01 -3.68 -35.31
C GLU A 38 -1.41 -3.46 -35.88
N GLN A 39 -2.12 -2.46 -35.37
CA GLN A 39 -3.44 -2.03 -35.87
C GLN A 39 -3.37 -0.86 -36.88
N HIS A 40 -2.16 -0.47 -37.29
CA HIS A 40 -1.88 0.68 -38.17
C HIS A 40 -2.39 2.04 -37.66
N ILE A 41 -2.66 2.17 -36.35
CA ILE A 41 -3.13 3.41 -35.72
C ILE A 41 -1.96 4.38 -35.58
N SER A 42 -2.16 5.66 -35.93
CA SER A 42 -1.11 6.67 -35.83
C SER A 42 -0.88 7.10 -34.37
N VAL A 43 0.37 6.99 -33.88
CA VAL A 43 0.67 7.08 -32.45
C VAL A 43 2.03 7.72 -32.18
N ARG A 44 2.11 8.52 -31.11
CA ARG A 44 3.38 9.03 -30.55
C ARG A 44 3.44 8.79 -29.03
N VAL A 45 4.57 8.29 -28.53
CA VAL A 45 4.86 8.20 -27.09
C VAL A 45 5.63 9.44 -26.68
N ILE A 46 5.24 10.07 -25.57
CA ILE A 46 5.94 11.20 -24.95
C ILE A 46 6.53 10.72 -23.60
N GLU A 47 7.85 10.77 -23.44
CA GLU A 47 8.57 10.35 -22.23
C GLU A 47 9.50 11.46 -21.76
N ALA A 48 9.52 11.71 -20.45
CA ALA A 48 10.28 12.81 -19.85
C ALA A 48 11.72 12.44 -19.48
N GLY A 49 12.06 11.14 -19.48
CA GLY A 49 13.44 10.67 -19.37
C GLY A 49 14.21 10.76 -20.70
N SER A 50 15.54 10.84 -20.62
CA SER A 50 16.43 10.74 -21.80
C SER A 50 16.60 9.30 -22.33
N GLY A 51 15.69 8.41 -21.97
CA GLY A 51 15.64 7.02 -22.43
C GLY A 51 14.40 6.30 -21.92
N ILE A 52 14.10 5.17 -22.55
CA ILE A 52 12.96 4.32 -22.22
C ILE A 52 13.22 3.44 -20.99
N GLY A 53 12.15 2.93 -20.38
CA GLY A 53 12.22 1.96 -19.28
C GLY A 53 11.30 2.29 -18.08
N GLY A 54 10.76 3.51 -18.01
CA GLY A 54 9.91 3.95 -16.90
C GLY A 54 10.59 3.77 -15.54
N THR A 55 9.98 3.01 -14.63
CA THR A 55 10.58 2.64 -13.33
C THR A 55 12.04 2.19 -13.46
N TRP A 56 12.35 1.35 -14.45
CA TRP A 56 13.67 0.75 -14.64
C TRP A 56 14.68 1.68 -15.34
N PHE A 57 14.24 2.85 -15.82
CA PHE A 57 15.13 3.93 -16.24
C PHE A 57 15.57 4.80 -15.04
N TRP A 58 14.61 5.19 -14.18
CA TRP A 58 14.81 6.17 -13.10
C TRP A 58 15.37 5.59 -11.77
N ASN A 59 15.08 4.32 -11.45
CA ASN A 59 15.31 3.74 -10.12
C ASN A 59 16.65 2.98 -10.08
N ARG A 60 17.77 3.66 -10.39
CA ARG A 60 19.12 3.09 -10.57
C ARG A 60 19.94 2.91 -9.27
N TYR A 61 19.30 2.91 -8.12
CA TYR A 61 20.00 2.83 -6.83
C TYR A 61 20.71 1.48 -6.65
N PRO A 62 21.84 1.41 -5.92
CA PRO A 62 22.53 0.16 -5.66
C PRO A 62 21.59 -0.85 -5.00
N GLY A 63 21.57 -2.09 -5.51
CA GLY A 63 20.67 -3.15 -5.06
C GLY A 63 19.28 -3.18 -5.73
N ALA A 64 18.92 -2.20 -6.58
CA ALA A 64 17.62 -2.16 -7.26
C ALA A 64 17.33 -3.45 -8.06
N ARG A 65 16.30 -4.18 -7.65
CA ARG A 65 15.93 -5.51 -8.18
C ARG A 65 14.41 -5.68 -8.19
N CYS A 66 13.88 -6.59 -9.00
CA CYS A 66 12.45 -6.94 -8.93
C CYS A 66 12.17 -7.91 -7.77
N ASP A 67 11.06 -7.70 -7.05
CA ASP A 67 10.58 -8.63 -6.01
C ASP A 67 9.93 -9.91 -6.60
N ILE A 68 9.84 -9.98 -7.94
CA ILE A 68 9.16 -11.01 -8.73
C ILE A 68 10.19 -11.71 -9.63
N GLU A 69 10.05 -13.03 -9.83
CA GLU A 69 10.98 -13.83 -10.63
C GLU A 69 11.10 -13.35 -12.08
N SER A 70 12.29 -13.43 -12.67
CA SER A 70 12.61 -12.92 -14.01
C SER A 70 11.75 -13.53 -15.14
N MET A 71 11.44 -14.83 -15.02
CA MET A 71 10.60 -15.56 -15.98
C MET A 71 9.13 -15.14 -15.91
N GLU A 72 8.70 -14.54 -14.78
CA GLU A 72 7.38 -13.95 -14.57
C GLU A 72 7.34 -12.47 -14.94
N TYR A 73 8.36 -11.69 -14.53
CA TYR A 73 8.44 -10.24 -14.73
C TYR A 73 8.95 -9.86 -16.13
N SER A 74 8.22 -10.31 -17.14
CA SER A 74 8.53 -10.12 -18.57
C SER A 74 7.25 -10.17 -19.40
N TYR A 75 7.29 -9.67 -20.64
CA TYR A 75 6.15 -9.71 -21.57
C TYR A 75 5.83 -11.13 -22.04
N SER A 76 4.59 -11.36 -22.46
CA SER A 76 4.15 -12.63 -23.06
C SER A 76 3.39 -12.49 -24.39
N PHE A 77 3.64 -11.42 -25.16
CA PHE A 77 2.90 -11.12 -26.40
C PHE A 77 3.53 -11.69 -27.68
N SER A 78 4.83 -11.98 -27.68
CA SER A 78 5.58 -12.57 -28.80
C SER A 78 6.22 -13.87 -28.32
N ASP A 79 6.31 -14.87 -29.20
CA ASP A 79 6.92 -16.17 -28.90
C ASP A 79 8.43 -16.12 -29.09
N GLU A 80 8.88 -15.37 -30.10
CA GLU A 80 10.28 -15.09 -30.41
C GLU A 80 10.96 -14.42 -29.21
N LEU A 81 10.40 -13.30 -28.72
CA LEU A 81 10.91 -12.56 -27.55
C LEU A 81 11.01 -13.45 -26.31
N ARG A 82 10.07 -14.39 -26.13
CA ARG A 82 10.01 -15.30 -24.99
C ARG A 82 11.07 -16.40 -25.04
N GLN A 83 11.54 -16.78 -26.23
CA GLN A 83 12.59 -17.79 -26.41
C GLN A 83 13.99 -17.19 -26.53
N GLU A 84 14.13 -16.07 -27.25
CA GLU A 84 15.40 -15.36 -27.51
C GLU A 84 16.01 -14.70 -26.27
N TRP A 85 15.19 -14.15 -25.36
CA TRP A 85 15.72 -13.50 -24.17
C TRP A 85 16.07 -14.50 -23.08
N HIS A 86 17.27 -14.37 -22.51
CA HIS A 86 17.77 -15.18 -21.39
C HIS A 86 18.04 -14.27 -20.19
N TRP A 87 17.55 -14.65 -19.01
CA TRP A 87 17.79 -13.93 -17.75
C TRP A 87 18.94 -14.58 -16.97
N THR A 88 19.73 -13.76 -16.27
CA THR A 88 20.95 -14.19 -15.55
C THR A 88 20.70 -14.51 -14.08
N ASP A 89 19.75 -13.82 -13.44
CA ASP A 89 19.34 -14.01 -12.04
C ASP A 89 17.91 -14.57 -11.94
N LEU A 90 17.60 -15.25 -10.83
CA LEU A 90 16.23 -15.66 -10.48
C LEU A 90 15.28 -14.46 -10.34
N TYR A 91 15.77 -13.34 -9.79
CA TYR A 91 15.06 -12.07 -9.66
C TYR A 91 15.84 -10.96 -10.38
N ALA A 92 15.42 -10.55 -11.58
CA ALA A 92 16.23 -9.68 -12.42
C ALA A 92 16.57 -8.32 -11.79
N SER A 93 17.80 -7.88 -12.02
CA SER A 93 18.32 -6.58 -11.55
C SER A 93 17.83 -5.41 -12.41
N GLN A 94 17.78 -4.19 -11.88
CA GLN A 94 17.38 -3.01 -12.66
C GLN A 94 18.17 -2.83 -13.96
N PRO A 95 19.52 -2.96 -14.00
CA PRO A 95 20.27 -2.84 -15.25
C PRO A 95 19.89 -3.92 -16.28
N GLU A 96 19.51 -5.11 -15.83
CA GLU A 96 19.10 -6.21 -16.69
C GLU A 96 17.69 -6.01 -17.26
N ILE A 97 16.74 -5.58 -16.44
CA ILE A 97 15.37 -5.25 -16.90
C ILE A 97 15.42 -4.03 -17.84
N LEU A 98 16.32 -3.07 -17.62
CA LEU A 98 16.54 -1.97 -18.55
C LEU A 98 17.14 -2.45 -19.89
N ARG A 99 18.07 -3.42 -19.89
CA ARG A 99 18.53 -4.07 -21.13
C ARG A 99 17.37 -4.79 -21.85
N TYR A 100 16.53 -5.52 -21.13
CA TYR A 100 15.36 -6.20 -21.69
C TYR A 100 14.39 -5.23 -22.39
N LEU A 101 14.03 -4.13 -21.74
CA LEU A 101 13.13 -3.13 -22.34
C LEU A 101 13.74 -2.41 -23.55
N ASN A 102 15.06 -2.20 -23.54
CA ASN A 102 15.77 -1.70 -24.72
C ASN A 102 15.74 -2.72 -25.87
N TYR A 103 16.07 -3.99 -25.60
CA TYR A 103 16.02 -5.08 -26.57
C TYR A 103 14.63 -5.23 -27.21
N VAL A 104 13.56 -5.16 -26.42
CA VAL A 104 12.17 -5.14 -26.95
C VAL A 104 11.96 -3.96 -27.89
N ALA A 105 12.36 -2.75 -27.49
CA ALA A 105 12.19 -1.56 -28.34
C ALA A 105 13.05 -1.57 -29.61
N ASP A 106 14.16 -2.32 -29.63
CA ASP A 106 14.96 -2.54 -30.85
C ASP A 106 14.30 -3.60 -31.74
N LYS A 107 13.95 -4.78 -31.19
CA LYS A 107 13.33 -5.91 -31.91
C LYS A 107 12.05 -5.50 -32.66
N PHE A 108 11.22 -4.66 -32.04
CA PHE A 108 9.97 -4.17 -32.66
C PHE A 108 10.10 -2.74 -33.27
N ASN A 109 11.33 -2.21 -33.36
CA ASN A 109 11.65 -0.89 -33.94
C ASN A 109 10.77 0.24 -33.37
N LEU A 110 10.59 0.29 -32.05
CA LEU A 110 9.64 1.18 -31.37
C LEU A 110 10.14 2.63 -31.27
N ARG A 111 11.45 2.84 -31.10
CA ARG A 111 12.05 4.15 -30.74
C ARG A 111 11.69 5.30 -31.68
N ARG A 112 11.48 5.03 -32.97
CA ARG A 112 11.15 6.06 -33.98
C ARG A 112 9.87 6.86 -33.66
N ASP A 113 8.95 6.26 -32.88
CA ASP A 113 7.66 6.85 -32.52
C ASP A 113 7.64 7.35 -31.05
N ILE A 114 8.82 7.48 -30.42
CA ILE A 114 9.01 7.89 -29.02
C ILE A 114 9.78 9.21 -28.97
N GLN A 115 9.13 10.27 -28.48
CA GLN A 115 9.76 11.55 -28.16
C GLN A 115 10.24 11.51 -26.71
N LEU A 116 11.56 11.47 -26.53
CA LEU A 116 12.23 11.47 -25.23
C LEU A 116 12.42 12.89 -24.68
N GLU A 117 12.88 12.99 -23.42
CA GLU A 117 13.20 14.24 -22.72
C GLU A 117 12.10 15.31 -22.76
N THR A 118 10.85 14.90 -22.88
CA THR A 118 9.69 15.76 -23.11
C THR A 118 8.60 15.38 -22.11
N ARG A 119 8.13 16.33 -21.31
CA ARG A 119 7.07 16.11 -20.32
C ARG A 119 5.75 16.68 -20.83
N VAL A 120 4.71 15.85 -20.87
CA VAL A 120 3.33 16.36 -20.91
C VAL A 120 3.05 17.14 -19.63
N ILE A 121 2.68 18.42 -19.77
CA ILE A 121 2.35 19.33 -18.67
C ILE A 121 0.85 19.59 -18.55
N ALA A 122 0.09 19.44 -19.64
CA ALA A 122 -1.36 19.53 -19.65
C ALA A 122 -1.95 18.62 -20.73
N ALA A 123 -3.14 18.08 -20.46
CA ALA A 123 -4.00 17.44 -21.44
C ALA A 123 -5.44 17.89 -21.15
N THR A 124 -6.11 18.43 -22.16
CA THR A 124 -7.48 18.95 -22.05
C THR A 124 -8.30 18.37 -23.20
N PHE A 125 -9.48 17.84 -22.92
CA PHE A 125 -10.40 17.42 -23.98
C PHE A 125 -11.06 18.64 -24.63
N ASP A 126 -11.34 18.51 -25.92
CA ASP A 126 -12.05 19.49 -26.73
C ASP A 126 -13.28 18.79 -27.30
N ASP A 127 -14.46 19.22 -26.84
CA ASP A 127 -15.74 18.62 -27.21
C ASP A 127 -16.15 18.97 -28.66
N ASP A 128 -15.80 20.16 -29.16
CA ASP A 128 -16.09 20.60 -30.54
C ASP A 128 -15.27 19.81 -31.58
N LEU A 129 -14.07 19.35 -31.20
CA LEU A 129 -13.16 18.58 -32.04
C LEU A 129 -13.13 17.08 -31.72
N GLU A 130 -13.87 16.63 -30.70
CA GLU A 130 -13.83 15.27 -30.11
C GLU A 130 -12.40 14.76 -29.79
N ARG A 131 -11.50 15.66 -29.35
CA ARG A 131 -10.05 15.37 -29.30
C ARG A 131 -9.35 15.96 -28.08
N TRP A 132 -8.33 15.25 -27.61
CA TRP A 132 -7.38 15.76 -26.63
C TRP A 132 -6.41 16.77 -27.26
N LYS A 133 -6.29 17.93 -26.63
CA LYS A 133 -5.20 18.90 -26.79
C LYS A 133 -4.14 18.62 -25.72
N ILE A 134 -2.96 18.15 -26.12
CA ILE A 134 -1.83 17.84 -25.24
C ILE A 134 -0.74 18.90 -25.39
N GLN A 135 -0.19 19.38 -24.27
CA GLN A 135 0.89 20.38 -24.24
C GLN A 135 2.14 19.81 -23.53
N THR A 136 3.33 20.15 -24.03
CA THR A 136 4.61 19.72 -23.44
C THR A 136 5.41 20.87 -22.81
N ASP A 137 6.37 20.53 -21.94
CA ASP A 137 7.36 21.46 -21.39
C ASP A 137 8.32 22.07 -22.42
N ARG A 138 8.42 21.46 -23.62
CA ARG A 138 9.12 22.01 -24.79
C ARG A 138 8.25 22.96 -25.63
N GLY A 139 6.97 23.09 -25.30
CA GLY A 139 6.01 23.94 -26.02
C GLY A 139 5.28 23.24 -27.17
N ASP A 140 5.49 21.94 -27.38
CA ASP A 140 4.77 21.16 -28.40
C ASP A 140 3.26 21.18 -28.11
N ARG A 141 2.44 21.16 -29.17
CA ARG A 141 0.98 21.09 -29.09
C ARG A 141 0.49 19.97 -29.99
N LEU A 142 0.04 18.88 -29.39
CA LEU A 142 -0.41 17.69 -30.10
C LEU A 142 -1.94 17.58 -30.01
N SER A 143 -2.57 17.10 -31.09
CA SER A 143 -4.00 16.80 -31.13
C SER A 143 -4.21 15.31 -31.36
N ALA A 144 -4.94 14.62 -30.47
CA ALA A 144 -5.17 13.17 -30.56
C ALA A 144 -6.62 12.78 -30.21
N LYS A 145 -7.15 11.70 -30.82
CA LYS A 145 -8.45 11.12 -30.39
C LYS A 145 -8.33 10.47 -29.02
N PHE A 146 -7.20 9.80 -28.76
CA PHE A 146 -6.94 9.07 -27.53
C PHE A 146 -5.71 9.62 -26.80
N CYS A 147 -5.84 9.86 -25.49
CA CYS A 147 -4.72 10.17 -24.59
C CYS A 147 -4.57 9.03 -23.57
N ILE A 148 -3.46 8.30 -23.63
CA ILE A 148 -3.25 7.03 -22.91
C ILE A 148 -2.18 7.25 -21.83
N MET A 149 -2.60 7.24 -20.56
CA MET A 149 -1.75 7.56 -19.42
C MET A 149 -0.94 6.35 -18.94
N ALA A 150 0.12 6.01 -19.68
CA ALA A 150 1.08 4.96 -19.33
C ALA A 150 2.13 5.39 -18.27
N THR A 151 1.81 6.40 -17.46
CA THR A 151 2.73 7.11 -16.54
C THR A 151 3.19 6.27 -15.35
N GLY A 152 2.48 5.17 -15.05
CA GLY A 152 2.82 4.20 -14.01
C GLY A 152 2.54 4.68 -12.59
N CYS A 153 2.08 3.74 -11.74
CA CYS A 153 1.65 3.99 -10.36
C CYS A 153 2.75 4.41 -9.36
N LEU A 154 4.02 4.51 -9.79
CA LEU A 154 5.19 4.67 -8.91
C LEU A 154 6.26 5.63 -9.50
N SER A 155 5.82 6.68 -10.19
CA SER A 155 6.65 7.54 -11.04
C SER A 155 7.07 8.89 -10.43
N VAL A 156 6.35 9.42 -9.43
CA VAL A 156 6.66 10.71 -8.77
C VAL A 156 7.31 10.48 -7.40
N PRO A 157 8.57 10.91 -7.18
CA PRO A 157 9.19 10.93 -5.85
C PRO A 157 8.45 11.82 -4.85
N LYS A 158 8.20 11.31 -3.64
CA LYS A 158 7.73 12.13 -2.51
C LYS A 158 8.94 12.64 -1.72
N PHE A 159 9.39 13.86 -2.02
CA PHE A 159 10.46 14.49 -1.25
C PHE A 159 9.99 14.91 0.16
N PRO A 160 10.85 14.81 1.18
CA PRO A 160 10.07 14.95 2.86
C PRO A 160 9.94 16.45 3.13
N ASN A 161 9.36 16.86 4.26
CA ASN A 161 9.54 18.23 4.75
C ASN A 161 10.48 18.24 5.97
N ILE A 162 11.79 18.10 5.73
CA ILE A 162 12.82 18.21 6.79
C ILE A 162 13.23 19.67 6.94
N LYS A 163 12.84 20.29 8.05
CA LYS A 163 13.22 21.66 8.38
C LYS A 163 14.74 21.83 8.49
N GLY A 164 15.32 22.58 7.57
CA GLY A 164 16.77 22.85 7.50
C GLY A 164 17.53 22.03 6.47
N LEU A 165 16.85 21.19 5.67
CA LEU A 165 17.46 20.41 4.59
C LEU A 165 18.21 21.29 3.58
N ASP A 166 17.72 22.51 3.32
CA ASP A 166 18.33 23.49 2.41
C ASP A 166 19.71 23.99 2.88
N SER A 167 20.03 23.78 4.17
CA SER A 167 21.34 24.11 4.75
C SER A 167 22.36 22.96 4.67
N PHE A 168 21.93 21.76 4.25
CA PHE A 168 22.76 20.57 4.11
C PHE A 168 23.92 20.81 3.12
N LYS A 169 25.10 20.25 3.41
CA LYS A 169 26.33 20.45 2.61
C LYS A 169 26.95 19.16 2.06
N GLY A 170 26.36 18.00 2.37
CA GLY A 170 26.71 16.75 1.73
C GLY A 170 25.90 16.49 0.47
N ASN A 171 26.20 15.40 -0.23
CA ASN A 171 25.44 14.98 -1.39
C ASN A 171 24.07 14.43 -0.96
N LEU A 172 23.02 14.78 -1.71
CA LEU A 172 21.64 14.36 -1.47
C LEU A 172 21.12 13.55 -2.67
N TYR A 173 20.59 12.36 -2.39
CA TYR A 173 20.05 11.44 -3.39
C TYR A 173 18.66 10.97 -3.02
N HIS A 174 17.87 10.59 -4.02
CA HIS A 174 16.57 9.95 -3.85
C HIS A 174 16.53 8.69 -4.72
N THR A 175 16.13 7.54 -4.17
CA THR A 175 16.17 6.24 -4.88
C THR A 175 15.44 6.27 -6.23
N GLY A 176 14.26 6.89 -6.28
CA GLY A 176 13.46 7.10 -7.50
C GLY A 176 13.97 8.18 -8.49
N ARG A 177 15.11 8.83 -8.22
CA ARG A 177 15.83 9.76 -9.12
C ARG A 177 17.34 9.59 -8.90
N TRP A 178 17.82 8.36 -9.04
CA TRP A 178 19.24 8.07 -8.84
C TRP A 178 20.09 8.59 -10.01
N PRO A 179 21.34 9.04 -9.79
CA PRO A 179 22.23 9.44 -10.88
C PRO A 179 22.44 8.34 -11.93
N HIS A 180 22.86 8.77 -13.12
CA HIS A 180 23.26 7.86 -14.20
C HIS A 180 24.73 7.45 -14.11
N GLU A 181 25.53 8.19 -13.33
CA GLU A 181 26.92 7.93 -12.98
C GLU A 181 27.04 7.09 -11.68
N ASP A 182 28.16 6.39 -11.52
CA ASP A 182 28.39 5.50 -10.37
C ASP A 182 28.65 6.28 -9.08
N VAL A 183 27.71 6.22 -8.15
CA VAL A 183 27.82 6.81 -6.81
C VAL A 183 28.61 5.87 -5.89
N ARG A 184 29.80 6.28 -5.46
CA ARG A 184 30.69 5.52 -4.57
C ARG A 184 30.56 6.00 -3.12
N PHE A 185 30.45 5.07 -2.17
CA PHE A 185 30.31 5.40 -0.73
C PHE A 185 31.56 5.16 0.11
N THR A 186 32.66 4.69 -0.49
CA THR A 186 33.95 4.50 0.19
C THR A 186 34.41 5.77 0.89
N GLY A 187 34.74 5.68 2.19
CA GLY A 187 35.15 6.84 3.01
C GLY A 187 33.98 7.72 3.49
N CYS A 188 32.75 7.47 3.05
CA CYS A 188 31.59 8.32 3.34
C CYS A 188 30.81 7.82 4.57
N ARG A 189 30.25 8.77 5.34
CA ARG A 189 29.20 8.49 6.32
C ARG A 189 27.85 8.75 5.65
N VAL A 190 26.96 7.78 5.66
CA VAL A 190 25.70 7.82 4.92
C VAL A 190 24.52 7.81 5.90
N ALA A 191 23.51 8.62 5.60
CA ALA A 191 22.24 8.66 6.31
C ALA A 191 21.14 8.21 5.32
N ILE A 192 20.47 7.10 5.61
CA ILE A 192 19.42 6.51 4.76
C ILE A 192 18.07 6.70 5.45
N ILE A 193 17.16 7.46 4.85
CA ILE A 193 15.81 7.69 5.38
C ILE A 193 14.82 6.72 4.74
N GLY A 194 14.05 6.02 5.58
CA GLY A 194 13.01 5.09 5.17
C GLY A 194 13.52 3.65 4.96
N THR A 195 12.67 2.68 5.31
CA THR A 195 12.95 1.23 5.26
C THR A 195 11.85 0.46 4.51
N GLY A 196 11.28 1.08 3.46
CA GLY A 196 10.49 0.36 2.46
C GLY A 196 11.39 -0.40 1.46
N SER A 197 10.80 -1.07 0.46
CA SER A 197 11.51 -1.90 -0.54
C SER A 197 12.81 -1.27 -1.05
N SER A 198 12.81 -0.01 -1.51
CA SER A 198 14.03 0.64 -2.01
C SER A 198 15.12 0.87 -0.96
N GLY A 199 14.77 1.02 0.32
CA GLY A 199 15.75 1.07 1.41
C GLY A 199 16.25 -0.31 1.77
N ILE A 200 15.34 -1.28 1.92
CA ILE A 200 15.64 -2.69 2.18
C ILE A 200 16.61 -3.27 1.14
N GLN A 201 16.43 -2.93 -0.15
CA GLN A 201 17.32 -3.33 -1.24
C GLN A 201 18.68 -2.59 -1.24
N SER A 202 18.74 -1.32 -0.82
CA SER A 202 19.97 -0.51 -0.93
C SER A 202 20.86 -0.51 0.31
N ILE A 203 20.28 -0.64 1.51
CA ILE A 203 20.99 -0.58 2.80
C ILE A 203 22.16 -1.59 2.86
N PRO A 204 22.02 -2.88 2.45
CA PRO A 204 23.13 -3.83 2.45
C PRO A 204 24.29 -3.39 1.54
N VAL A 205 23.99 -3.07 0.27
CA VAL A 205 24.99 -2.73 -0.75
C VAL A 205 25.73 -1.42 -0.43
N ILE A 206 25.08 -0.48 0.26
CA ILE A 206 25.71 0.74 0.75
C ILE A 206 26.55 0.47 2.00
N ALA A 207 26.09 -0.38 2.91
CA ALA A 207 26.82 -0.74 4.13
C ALA A 207 28.12 -1.53 3.87
N GLU A 208 28.23 -2.21 2.72
CA GLU A 208 29.48 -2.83 2.25
C GLU A 208 30.57 -1.79 1.89
N GLN A 209 30.20 -0.59 1.46
CA GLN A 209 31.12 0.44 0.99
C GLN A 209 31.34 1.58 1.99
N ALA A 210 30.31 1.98 2.72
CA ALA A 210 30.31 3.17 3.57
C ALA A 210 31.14 2.97 4.85
N THR A 211 31.81 4.05 5.29
CA THR A 211 32.51 4.07 6.58
C THR A 211 31.52 3.98 7.75
N HIS A 212 30.31 4.51 7.61
CA HIS A 212 29.20 4.28 8.53
C HIS A 212 27.85 4.51 7.84
N VAL A 213 26.82 3.73 8.17
CA VAL A 213 25.44 3.91 7.70
C VAL A 213 24.50 4.12 8.88
N PHE A 214 23.75 5.23 8.87
CA PHE A 214 22.66 5.51 9.80
C PHE A 214 21.33 5.29 9.09
N VAL A 215 20.54 4.30 9.54
CA VAL A 215 19.25 3.94 8.96
C VAL A 215 18.13 4.56 9.79
N PHE A 216 17.46 5.58 9.25
CA PHE A 216 16.37 6.29 9.91
C PHE A 216 15.03 5.64 9.55
N GLN A 217 14.50 4.85 10.48
CA GLN A 217 13.25 4.10 10.33
C GLN A 217 12.10 4.79 11.05
N GLN A 218 10.93 4.88 10.42
CA GLN A 218 9.68 5.28 11.08
C GLN A 218 8.81 4.06 11.39
N THR A 219 8.40 3.30 10.38
CA THR A 219 7.65 2.05 10.56
C THR A 219 8.46 0.91 9.93
N PRO A 220 8.88 -0.12 10.70
CA PRO A 220 9.45 -1.33 10.10
C PRO A 220 8.45 -2.00 9.15
N ASN A 221 8.97 -2.63 8.10
CA ASN A 221 8.17 -3.39 7.14
C ASN A 221 8.50 -4.88 7.23
N PHE A 222 7.49 -5.73 7.01
CA PHE A 222 7.72 -7.15 6.77
C PHE A 222 8.56 -7.35 5.50
N SER A 223 9.57 -8.21 5.59
CA SER A 223 10.40 -8.64 4.47
C SER A 223 10.65 -10.14 4.52
N ILE A 224 10.72 -10.77 3.34
CA ILE A 224 11.09 -12.18 3.17
C ILE A 224 12.41 -12.24 2.38
N PRO A 225 13.38 -13.09 2.73
CA PRO A 225 14.57 -13.27 1.93
C PRO A 225 14.22 -13.72 0.51
N SER A 226 14.79 -13.06 -0.50
CA SER A 226 14.59 -13.38 -1.92
C SER A 226 15.03 -14.78 -2.30
N ARG A 227 16.06 -15.30 -1.62
CA ARG A 227 16.84 -16.48 -2.05
C ARG A 227 17.37 -16.34 -3.48
N ASN A 228 17.66 -15.10 -3.93
CA ASN A 228 18.16 -14.86 -5.28
C ASN A 228 19.46 -15.65 -5.54
N MET A 229 19.51 -16.25 -6.72
CA MET A 229 20.61 -17.07 -7.22
C MET A 229 20.70 -16.89 -8.74
N PRO A 230 21.85 -17.22 -9.37
CA PRO A 230 21.93 -17.29 -10.83
C PRO A 230 20.83 -18.21 -11.39
N LEU A 231 20.17 -17.78 -12.46
CA LEU A 231 19.05 -18.52 -13.03
C LEU A 231 19.53 -19.88 -13.54
N LYS A 232 19.02 -20.96 -12.93
CA LYS A 232 19.38 -22.30 -13.37
C LYS A 232 18.80 -22.60 -14.74
N GLN A 233 19.64 -23.05 -15.67
CA GLN A 233 19.22 -23.43 -17.02
C GLN A 233 18.14 -24.52 -17.05
N GLU A 234 18.08 -25.40 -16.03
CA GLU A 234 17.03 -26.41 -15.89
C GLU A 234 15.65 -25.77 -15.68
N TYR A 235 15.58 -24.72 -14.86
CA TYR A 235 14.36 -23.96 -14.60
C TYR A 235 13.97 -23.10 -15.80
N GLU A 236 14.95 -22.48 -16.48
CA GLU A 236 14.70 -21.75 -17.72
C GLU A 236 14.13 -22.67 -18.81
N ARG A 237 14.72 -23.86 -19.03
CA ARG A 237 14.22 -24.85 -20.01
C ARG A 237 12.81 -25.35 -19.66
N TRP A 238 12.55 -25.63 -18.38
CA TRP A 238 11.21 -26.02 -17.90
C TRP A 238 10.17 -24.93 -18.16
N TRP A 239 10.51 -23.67 -17.85
CA TRP A 239 9.60 -22.55 -18.11
C TRP A 239 9.39 -22.32 -19.61
N LYS A 240 10.46 -22.37 -20.41
CA LYS A 240 10.42 -22.10 -21.86
C LYS A 240 9.68 -23.19 -22.65
N SER A 241 9.66 -24.44 -22.18
CA SER A 241 8.93 -25.53 -22.84
C SER A 241 7.41 -25.48 -22.66
N ASN A 242 6.92 -24.84 -21.59
CA ASN A 242 5.48 -24.74 -21.30
C ASN A 242 5.01 -23.29 -21.03
N TYR A 243 5.72 -22.31 -21.61
CA TYR A 243 5.60 -20.87 -21.33
C TYR A 243 4.15 -20.37 -21.45
N VAL A 244 3.39 -20.83 -22.45
CA VAL A 244 1.99 -20.42 -22.69
C VAL A 244 1.08 -20.78 -21.52
N GLU A 245 1.20 -22.00 -20.99
CA GLU A 245 0.41 -22.49 -19.86
C GLU A 245 0.81 -21.80 -18.54
N HIS A 246 2.11 -21.60 -18.32
CA HIS A 246 2.58 -20.80 -17.17
C HIS A 246 1.97 -19.39 -17.19
N ARG A 247 1.92 -18.75 -18.36
CA ARG A 247 1.32 -17.42 -18.52
C ARG A 247 -0.20 -17.42 -18.47
N ARG A 248 -0.87 -18.51 -18.86
CA ARG A 248 -2.31 -18.70 -18.63
C ARG A 248 -2.59 -18.76 -17.12
N ARG A 249 -1.91 -19.64 -16.39
CA ARG A 249 -2.03 -19.78 -14.93
C ARG A 249 -1.68 -18.51 -14.15
N MET A 250 -0.70 -17.74 -14.60
CA MET A 250 -0.41 -16.42 -14.01
C MET A 250 -1.58 -15.45 -14.13
N ARG A 251 -2.20 -15.35 -15.33
CA ARG A 251 -3.37 -14.48 -15.57
C ARG A 251 -4.62 -14.91 -14.80
N GLU A 252 -4.74 -16.20 -14.51
CA GLU A 252 -5.81 -16.79 -13.70
C GLU A 252 -5.53 -16.77 -12.18
N SER A 253 -4.35 -16.30 -11.77
CA SER A 253 -3.96 -16.20 -10.35
C SER A 253 -4.35 -14.83 -9.76
N PRO A 254 -4.72 -14.75 -8.46
CA PRO A 254 -5.11 -13.50 -7.82
C PRO A 254 -3.98 -12.46 -7.67
N ILE A 255 -2.71 -12.86 -7.89
CA ILE A 255 -1.53 -11.99 -7.73
C ILE A 255 -0.69 -11.85 -9.01
N GLY A 256 -1.11 -12.43 -10.14
CA GLY A 256 -0.38 -12.38 -11.41
C GLY A 256 0.89 -13.23 -11.49
N MET A 257 1.06 -14.25 -10.63
CA MET A 257 2.28 -15.06 -10.48
C MET A 257 1.97 -16.56 -10.55
N LEU A 258 2.97 -17.40 -10.83
CA LEU A 258 2.80 -18.85 -10.86
C LEU A 258 2.80 -19.41 -9.43
N ILE A 259 1.61 -19.47 -8.83
CA ILE A 259 1.38 -20.12 -7.54
C ILE A 259 1.58 -21.65 -7.69
N PRO A 260 2.42 -22.30 -6.84
CA PRO A 260 2.55 -23.75 -6.82
C PRO A 260 1.32 -24.43 -6.22
N GLY A 261 0.53 -25.09 -7.08
CA GLY A 261 -0.66 -25.84 -6.67
C GLY A 261 -1.86 -24.98 -6.24
N LYS A 262 -2.91 -25.66 -5.76
CA LYS A 262 -4.09 -25.04 -5.13
C LYS A 262 -4.05 -25.31 -3.63
N ARG A 263 -3.47 -24.39 -2.85
CA ARG A 263 -3.57 -24.42 -1.38
C ARG A 263 -4.97 -23.96 -0.93
N ASN A 264 -5.99 -24.79 -1.16
CA ASN A 264 -7.39 -24.52 -0.77
C ASN A 264 -7.65 -24.59 0.75
N TRP A 265 -6.60 -24.52 1.57
CA TRP A 265 -6.61 -24.86 2.99
C TRP A 265 -6.31 -23.58 3.78
N SER A 266 -7.07 -23.34 4.84
CA SER A 266 -6.87 -22.26 5.80
C SER A 266 -5.68 -22.55 6.70
N ALA A 267 -4.97 -21.52 7.17
CA ALA A 267 -3.92 -21.67 8.18
C ALA A 267 -4.42 -22.30 9.50
N PHE A 268 -5.73 -22.22 9.79
CA PHE A 268 -6.38 -22.83 10.96
C PHE A 268 -7.03 -24.20 10.66
N SER A 269 -7.07 -24.63 9.39
CA SER A 269 -7.51 -25.99 9.02
C SER A 269 -6.41 -27.06 9.14
N VAL A 270 -5.26 -26.70 9.71
CA VAL A 270 -4.07 -27.56 9.90
C VAL A 270 -3.51 -27.39 11.32
N THR A 271 -2.75 -28.39 11.79
CA THR A 271 -2.09 -28.33 13.10
C THR A 271 -1.04 -27.22 13.17
N PRO A 272 -0.69 -26.71 14.37
CA PRO A 272 0.42 -25.77 14.54
C PRO A 272 1.74 -26.27 13.94
N GLU A 273 2.02 -27.57 14.04
CA GLU A 273 3.21 -28.23 13.53
C GLU A 273 3.25 -28.25 12.00
N GLU A 274 2.12 -28.56 11.35
CA GLU A 274 1.97 -28.50 9.89
C GLU A 274 2.06 -27.06 9.37
N ARG A 275 1.43 -26.11 10.07
CA ARG A 275 1.53 -24.67 9.75
C ARG A 275 2.96 -24.17 9.83
N GLN A 276 3.67 -24.49 10.92
CA GLN A 276 5.07 -24.13 11.11
C GLN A 276 5.98 -24.75 10.04
N LYS A 277 5.71 -26.01 9.66
CA LYS A 277 6.44 -26.72 8.61
C LYS A 277 6.22 -26.08 7.23
N GLU A 278 4.99 -25.73 6.88
CA GLU A 278 4.69 -25.08 5.60
C GLU A 278 5.31 -23.68 5.50
N TYR A 279 5.22 -22.87 6.57
CA TYR A 279 5.91 -21.57 6.63
C TYR A 279 7.43 -21.73 6.52
N GLU A 280 8.05 -22.76 7.12
CA GLU A 280 9.49 -23.00 6.93
C GLU A 280 9.82 -23.34 5.47
N VAL A 281 9.03 -24.19 4.81
CA VAL A 281 9.21 -24.48 3.38
C VAL A 281 9.08 -23.20 2.54
N GLN A 282 8.09 -22.35 2.81
CA GLN A 282 7.93 -21.08 2.09
C GLN A 282 9.05 -20.08 2.41
N TRP A 283 9.64 -20.12 3.61
CA TRP A 283 10.79 -19.27 3.99
C TRP A 283 12.10 -19.74 3.34
N GLN A 284 12.25 -21.04 3.06
CA GLN A 284 13.41 -21.57 2.33
C GLN A 284 13.27 -21.40 0.81
N ILE A 285 12.04 -21.36 0.27
CA ILE A 285 11.77 -20.91 -1.11
C ILE A 285 11.98 -19.39 -1.24
N GLY A 286 11.44 -18.62 -0.30
CA GLY A 286 11.57 -17.16 -0.23
C GLY A 286 10.68 -16.36 -1.19
N GLY A 287 10.97 -15.07 -1.25
CA GLY A 287 10.30 -14.11 -2.14
C GLY A 287 8.82 -13.82 -1.81
N TYR A 288 8.15 -13.12 -2.73
CA TYR A 288 6.80 -12.61 -2.51
C TYR A 288 5.75 -13.69 -2.29
N LYS A 289 5.96 -14.90 -2.85
CA LYS A 289 5.01 -16.02 -2.86
C LYS A 289 4.71 -16.61 -1.46
N PHE A 290 5.50 -16.26 -0.44
CA PHE A 290 5.19 -16.57 0.97
C PHE A 290 3.78 -16.09 1.40
N ILE A 291 3.30 -14.99 0.80
CA ILE A 291 1.95 -14.44 1.05
C ILE A 291 0.81 -15.42 0.69
N CYS A 292 1.10 -16.47 -0.07
CA CYS A 292 0.20 -17.55 -0.45
C CYS A 292 0.54 -18.89 0.23
N SER A 293 1.12 -18.87 1.45
CA SER A 293 1.36 -20.09 2.24
C SER A 293 0.05 -20.82 2.60
N PHE A 294 -1.05 -20.08 2.78
CA PHE A 294 -2.43 -20.57 2.90
C PHE A 294 -3.36 -19.64 2.10
N ASN A 295 -4.62 -20.02 1.85
CA ASN A 295 -5.54 -19.19 1.03
C ASN A 295 -6.09 -17.96 1.76
N ASP A 296 -6.01 -17.92 3.09
CA ASP A 296 -6.75 -17.02 3.95
C ASP A 296 -5.89 -15.97 4.67
N ILE A 297 -4.55 -16.05 4.60
CA ILE A 297 -3.59 -15.09 5.20
C ILE A 297 -3.95 -13.63 4.90
N MET A 298 -4.52 -13.34 3.73
CA MET A 298 -4.84 -11.98 3.29
C MET A 298 -6.28 -11.53 3.59
N ILE A 299 -7.12 -12.39 4.19
CA ILE A 299 -8.55 -12.13 4.41
C ILE A 299 -9.07 -12.55 5.80
N ASN A 300 -8.38 -13.42 6.52
CA ASN A 300 -8.65 -13.77 7.92
C ASN A 300 -7.51 -13.22 8.81
N LYS A 301 -7.85 -12.55 9.92
CA LYS A 301 -6.89 -11.91 10.81
C LYS A 301 -6.01 -12.91 11.57
N GLU A 302 -6.57 -14.01 12.05
CA GLU A 302 -5.86 -15.00 12.86
C GLU A 302 -4.83 -15.75 12.00
N SER A 303 -5.22 -16.15 10.79
CA SER A 303 -4.34 -16.71 9.76
C SER A 303 -3.27 -15.73 9.28
N ASN A 304 -3.52 -14.43 9.38
CA ASN A 304 -2.53 -13.39 9.15
C ASN A 304 -1.53 -13.30 10.31
N ASP A 305 -2.01 -13.27 11.56
CA ASP A 305 -1.19 -13.15 12.76
C ASP A 305 -0.24 -14.34 12.90
N THR A 306 -0.67 -15.58 12.59
CA THR A 306 0.23 -16.75 12.60
C THR A 306 1.36 -16.65 11.58
N ALA A 307 1.12 -16.02 10.41
CA ALA A 307 2.17 -15.75 9.43
C ALA A 307 3.06 -14.57 9.86
N ALA A 308 2.49 -13.55 10.48
CA ALA A 308 3.19 -12.40 11.02
C ALA A 308 4.17 -12.80 12.13
N ASP A 309 3.73 -13.63 13.08
CA ASP A 309 4.54 -14.11 14.20
C ASP A 309 5.62 -15.10 13.77
N PHE A 310 5.36 -15.95 12.76
CA PHE A 310 6.43 -16.71 12.13
C PHE A 310 7.53 -15.77 11.61
N VAL A 311 7.19 -14.76 10.81
CA VAL A 311 8.18 -13.84 10.23
C VAL A 311 8.91 -13.03 11.32
N ARG A 312 8.20 -12.55 12.36
CA ARG A 312 8.80 -11.91 13.54
C ARG A 312 9.81 -12.85 14.23
N ALA A 313 9.45 -14.12 14.44
CA ALA A 313 10.35 -15.11 15.02
C ALA A 313 11.60 -15.35 14.16
N LYS A 314 11.47 -15.43 12.83
CA LYS A 314 12.64 -15.53 11.94
C LYS A 314 13.55 -14.30 12.06
N ILE A 315 13.00 -13.08 12.10
CA ILE A 315 13.78 -11.84 12.30
C ILE A 315 14.56 -11.89 13.63
N ARG A 316 13.94 -12.36 14.73
CA ARG A 316 14.60 -12.56 16.03
C ARG A 316 15.79 -13.53 15.99
N THR A 317 15.82 -14.49 15.06
CA THR A 317 16.96 -15.41 14.89
C THR A 317 18.14 -14.83 14.10
N VAL A 318 17.99 -13.68 13.45
CA VAL A 318 19.00 -13.11 12.53
C VAL A 318 19.82 -12.01 13.17
N ILE A 319 19.21 -11.15 14.00
CA ILE A 319 19.87 -9.96 14.58
C ILE A 319 20.35 -10.28 16.00
N LYS A 320 21.58 -9.87 16.33
CA LYS A 320 22.24 -10.17 17.62
C LYS A 320 21.87 -9.22 18.76
N ASP A 321 21.59 -7.95 18.45
CA ASP A 321 21.27 -6.93 19.44
C ASP A 321 19.74 -6.90 19.71
N PRO A 322 19.28 -7.22 20.94
CA PRO A 322 17.84 -7.23 21.26
C PRO A 322 17.13 -5.88 21.08
N ALA A 323 17.82 -4.75 21.27
CA ALA A 323 17.22 -3.44 21.07
C ALA A 323 17.00 -3.16 19.57
N VAL A 324 17.92 -3.60 18.72
CA VAL A 324 17.81 -3.49 17.26
C VAL A 324 16.79 -4.49 16.71
N VAL A 325 16.68 -5.69 17.30
CA VAL A 325 15.60 -6.66 17.03
C VAL A 325 14.23 -6.00 17.20
N GLU A 326 13.88 -5.56 18.42
CA GLU A 326 12.51 -5.08 18.71
C GLU A 326 12.19 -3.78 17.96
N ALA A 327 13.19 -2.93 17.68
CA ALA A 327 13.04 -1.78 16.80
C ALA A 327 12.71 -2.16 15.35
N LEU A 328 13.19 -3.31 14.84
CA LEU A 328 12.91 -3.80 13.48
C LEU A 328 11.63 -4.63 13.34
N LEU A 329 10.94 -4.98 14.42
CA LEU A 329 9.76 -5.84 14.32
C LEU A 329 8.47 -5.08 13.89
N PRO A 330 7.79 -5.54 12.82
CA PRO A 330 6.54 -4.96 12.36
C PRO A 330 5.33 -5.43 13.19
N TYR A 331 4.89 -4.56 14.10
CA TYR A 331 3.67 -4.74 14.91
C TYR A 331 2.50 -3.81 14.51
N HIS A 332 2.76 -2.81 13.67
CA HIS A 332 1.84 -1.67 13.44
C HIS A 332 0.82 -1.88 12.32
N TYR A 333 0.84 -3.01 11.62
CA TYR A 333 -0.11 -3.36 10.57
C TYR A 333 -0.07 -4.88 10.28
N PRO A 334 -1.11 -5.49 9.69
CA PRO A 334 -1.12 -6.92 9.35
C PRO A 334 -0.06 -7.31 8.30
N PHE A 335 0.38 -8.56 8.31
CA PHE A 335 1.26 -9.12 7.30
C PHE A 335 0.65 -8.95 5.89
N GLY A 336 1.45 -8.51 4.91
CA GLY A 336 0.99 -8.31 3.53
C GLY A 336 0.00 -7.15 3.28
N ALA A 337 -0.59 -6.51 4.32
CA ALA A 337 -1.50 -5.37 4.16
C ALA A 337 -0.82 -4.09 3.60
N LYS A 338 0.52 -4.07 3.61
CA LYS A 338 1.35 -3.31 2.65
C LYS A 338 2.12 -4.33 1.82
N ARG A 339 2.40 -4.03 0.54
CA ARG A 339 3.20 -4.91 -0.35
C ARG A 339 4.40 -5.46 0.41
N LEU A 340 4.45 -6.79 0.51
CA LEU A 340 5.52 -7.53 1.15
C LEU A 340 6.86 -7.19 0.49
N CYS A 341 7.87 -6.81 1.29
CA CYS A 341 9.20 -6.55 0.77
C CYS A 341 9.96 -7.87 0.58
N VAL A 342 10.92 -7.86 -0.35
CA VAL A 342 11.76 -9.00 -0.68
C VAL A 342 13.22 -8.53 -0.65
N ASP A 343 14.06 -9.19 0.15
CA ASP A 343 15.39 -8.68 0.48
C ASP A 343 16.55 -9.63 0.16
N THR A 344 17.77 -9.13 0.38
CA THR A 344 19.00 -9.91 0.39
C THR A 344 19.85 -9.37 1.54
N HIS A 345 19.94 -10.12 2.64
CA HIS A 345 20.73 -9.79 3.83
C HIS A 345 20.34 -8.48 4.53
N TYR A 346 19.06 -8.06 4.45
CA TYR A 346 18.62 -6.81 5.08
C TYR A 346 18.74 -6.85 6.60
N PHE A 347 18.25 -7.91 7.24
CA PHE A 347 18.31 -8.04 8.70
C PHE A 347 19.75 -8.34 9.17
N GLU A 348 20.50 -9.16 8.43
CA GLU A 348 21.92 -9.44 8.68
C GLU A 348 22.80 -8.18 8.67
N THR A 349 22.45 -7.18 7.85
CA THR A 349 23.20 -5.92 7.72
C THR A 349 23.27 -5.14 9.04
N PHE A 350 22.29 -5.29 9.92
CA PHE A 350 22.31 -4.65 11.25
C PHE A 350 23.24 -5.32 12.27
N ASN A 351 23.86 -6.46 11.93
CA ASN A 351 24.92 -7.09 12.74
C ASN A 351 26.33 -6.54 12.43
N ARG A 352 26.43 -5.46 11.64
CA ARG A 352 27.71 -4.84 11.24
C ARG A 352 28.02 -3.64 12.13
N ASP A 353 29.26 -3.56 12.63
CA ASP A 353 29.73 -2.45 13.46
C ASP A 353 29.62 -1.07 12.78
N ASN A 354 29.60 -1.03 11.45
CA ASN A 354 29.45 0.20 10.66
C ASN A 354 27.98 0.57 10.33
N VAL A 355 26.99 -0.07 10.96
CA VAL A 355 25.56 0.18 10.74
C VAL A 355 24.89 0.55 12.06
N THR A 356 24.03 1.57 12.03
CA THR A 356 23.25 2.01 13.19
C THR A 356 21.81 2.29 12.79
N LEU A 357 20.87 1.59 13.42
CA LEU A 357 19.45 1.87 13.31
C LEU A 357 19.08 3.07 14.19
N VAL A 358 18.29 3.99 13.65
CA VAL A 358 17.71 5.12 14.37
C VAL A 358 16.19 5.04 14.24
N ASP A 359 15.53 4.70 15.35
CA ASP A 359 14.07 4.57 15.44
C ASP A 359 13.40 5.93 15.69
N LEU A 360 12.74 6.46 14.66
CA LEU A 360 12.05 7.74 14.68
C LEU A 360 10.70 7.70 15.42
N ARG A 361 10.27 6.55 15.96
CA ARG A 361 9.14 6.47 16.92
C ARG A 361 9.57 6.89 18.32
N ASN A 362 10.77 6.47 18.71
CA ASN A 362 11.30 6.63 20.06
C ASN A 362 12.19 7.88 20.22
N GLY A 363 12.44 8.62 19.13
CA GLY A 363 13.20 9.86 19.15
C GLY A 363 13.02 10.69 17.88
N ARG A 364 13.39 11.98 17.93
CA ARG A 364 13.36 12.86 16.76
C ARG A 364 14.71 12.85 16.05
N MET A 365 14.71 13.00 14.71
CA MET A 365 15.93 13.18 13.94
C MET A 365 16.69 14.43 14.42
N GLN A 366 17.86 14.23 15.01
CA GLN A 366 18.69 15.30 15.55
C GLN A 366 19.44 16.06 14.45
N ARG A 367 19.66 17.37 14.64
CA ARG A 367 20.34 18.24 13.65
C ARG A 367 21.79 17.85 13.37
N GLU A 368 22.44 17.13 14.28
CA GLU A 368 23.80 16.62 14.10
C GLU A 368 23.91 15.61 12.95
N TYR A 369 22.88 14.79 12.72
CA TYR A 369 22.79 13.87 11.59
C TYR A 369 22.69 14.58 10.22
N LEU A 370 22.55 15.91 10.21
CA LEU A 370 22.42 16.73 8.99
C LEU A 370 23.68 17.58 8.68
N ARG A 371 24.81 17.34 9.36
CA ARG A 371 26.01 18.20 9.22
C ARG A 371 27.18 17.59 8.45
N HIS A 372 27.38 16.26 8.50
CA HIS A 372 28.60 15.62 7.95
C HIS A 372 28.32 14.26 7.27
N TYR A 373 27.21 14.15 6.54
CA TYR A 373 26.72 12.90 5.96
C TYR A 373 26.42 13.04 4.47
N TRP A 374 26.27 11.91 3.77
CA TRP A 374 25.58 11.82 2.48
C TRP A 374 24.15 11.37 2.76
N LEU A 375 23.15 12.11 2.27
CA LEU A 375 21.75 11.81 2.57
C LEU A 375 21.11 11.05 1.41
N ILE A 376 20.60 9.86 1.69
CA ILE A 376 19.82 9.05 0.75
C ILE A 376 18.40 8.96 1.28
N TRP A 377 17.45 9.38 0.46
CA TRP A 377 16.05 9.21 0.78
C TRP A 377 15.45 8.06 -0.01
N THR A 378 14.80 7.15 0.70
CA THR A 378 14.09 6.01 0.12
C THR A 378 12.60 6.23 0.30
N THR A 379 11.87 6.36 -0.81
CA THR A 379 10.40 6.20 -0.80
C THR A 379 10.02 5.08 -1.73
N LYS A 380 9.26 4.12 -1.18
CA LYS A 380 8.14 3.43 -1.82
C LYS A 380 7.48 2.52 -0.78
N THR A 381 6.93 3.14 0.26
CA THR A 381 5.79 2.55 0.96
C THR A 381 4.59 2.58 0.02
N TYR A 382 3.89 1.47 -0.05
CA TYR A 382 2.69 1.34 -0.88
C TYR A 382 1.52 1.86 -0.06
N GLU A 383 1.24 3.16 -0.16
CA GLU A 383 -0.11 3.66 0.06
C GLU A 383 -0.98 3.04 -1.04
N CYS A 384 -1.84 2.10 -0.67
CA CYS A 384 -2.80 1.54 -1.61
C CYS A 384 -3.81 2.63 -1.94
N GLN A 385 -3.80 3.14 -3.17
CA GLN A 385 -4.88 4.01 -3.67
C GLN A 385 -6.12 3.18 -4.00
N GLN A 386 -6.73 2.64 -2.96
CA GLN A 386 -8.18 2.72 -2.85
C GLN A 386 -8.46 4.00 -2.06
N ASP A 387 -9.08 4.99 -2.70
CA ASP A 387 -9.55 6.21 -2.02
C ASP A 387 -10.76 5.86 -1.13
N PHE A 388 -10.49 5.23 0.02
CA PHE A 388 -11.37 5.39 1.18
C PHE A 388 -11.42 6.90 1.52
N PRO A 389 -12.60 7.44 1.89
CA PRO A 389 -12.78 8.87 2.09
C PRO A 389 -11.80 9.41 3.13
N ARG A 390 -11.19 10.57 2.84
CA ARG A 390 -10.09 11.16 3.63
C ARG A 390 -10.55 11.68 4.99
N ALA A 391 -10.77 10.78 5.94
CA ALA A 391 -10.84 11.12 7.35
C ALA A 391 -9.44 11.52 7.89
N ASN A 392 -9.45 12.50 8.80
CA ASN A 392 -8.46 12.72 9.85
C ASN A 392 -6.98 12.93 9.45
N GLN A 393 -6.72 14.01 8.70
CA GLN A 393 -5.42 14.70 8.74
C GLN A 393 -5.29 15.77 9.84
N ARG A 394 -6.28 15.90 10.76
CA ARG A 394 -6.28 16.87 11.88
C ARG A 394 -5.79 16.31 13.22
N GLU A 395 -6.19 15.09 13.59
CA GLU A 395 -5.91 14.50 14.91
C GLU A 395 -4.40 14.42 15.24
N SER A 396 -3.53 14.32 14.23
CA SER A 396 -2.07 14.27 14.42
C SER A 396 -1.43 15.63 14.73
N GLN A 397 -2.17 16.74 14.63
CA GLN A 397 -1.70 18.08 15.03
C GLN A 397 -2.26 18.50 16.39
N GLU A 398 -3.53 18.23 16.66
CA GLU A 398 -4.21 18.60 17.91
C GLU A 398 -3.65 17.84 19.12
N ASN A 399 -3.37 16.54 18.99
CA ASN A 399 -2.73 15.75 20.05
C ASN A 399 -1.33 16.28 20.43
N ILE A 400 -0.55 16.79 19.47
CA ILE A 400 0.75 17.39 19.76
C ILE A 400 0.60 18.73 20.49
N LEU A 401 -0.43 19.52 20.16
CA LEU A 401 -0.69 20.79 20.83
C LEU A 401 -1.17 20.60 22.26
N ASN A 402 -2.06 19.62 22.50
CA ASN A 402 -2.54 19.28 23.84
C ASN A 402 -1.42 18.77 24.75
N ILE A 403 -0.56 17.87 24.26
CA ILE A 403 0.62 17.40 25.03
C ILE A 403 1.58 18.58 25.33
N LEU A 404 1.79 19.50 24.39
CA LEU A 404 2.64 20.68 24.63
C LEU A 404 2.01 21.71 25.57
N ASN A 405 0.68 21.76 25.69
CA ASN A 405 -0.01 22.61 26.67
C ASN A 405 0.01 21.96 28.07
N MET A 406 -0.21 20.65 28.17
CA MET A 406 -0.07 19.90 29.44
C MET A 406 1.35 20.02 30.02
N LEU A 407 2.38 19.95 29.16
CA LEU A 407 3.78 20.13 29.57
C LEU A 407 4.17 21.59 29.89
N ARG A 408 3.31 22.58 29.57
CA ARG A 408 3.51 23.99 29.97
C ARG A 408 2.76 24.35 31.24
N ALA A 409 1.63 23.69 31.51
CA ALA A 409 0.89 23.84 32.77
C ALA A 409 1.60 23.20 33.97
N ALA A 410 2.76 22.54 33.77
CA ALA A 410 3.53 21.87 34.81
C ALA A 410 4.74 22.66 35.35
N ASP A 411 5.11 23.79 34.71
CA ASP A 411 6.25 24.64 35.13
C ASP A 411 5.82 25.82 36.04
N ASP A 412 4.54 26.24 36.00
CA ASP A 412 4.02 27.34 36.84
C ASP A 412 3.36 26.82 38.13
N ASN A 413 3.85 27.31 39.27
CA ASN A 413 3.84 26.56 40.53
C ASN A 413 2.64 26.90 41.46
N GLN A 414 1.41 26.81 40.94
CA GLN A 414 0.17 26.94 41.74
C GLN A 414 -0.95 25.98 41.27
N LEU A 415 -1.29 25.00 42.11
CA LEU A 415 -2.45 24.12 41.96
C LEU A 415 -3.43 24.32 43.13
N GLU A 416 -4.44 25.15 42.92
CA GLU A 416 -5.69 25.11 43.67
C GLU A 416 -6.58 23.98 43.11
N PRO A 417 -7.39 23.29 43.94
CA PRO A 417 -8.26 22.22 43.48
C PRO A 417 -9.47 22.76 42.70
N LEU A 418 -9.54 22.46 41.40
CA LEU A 418 -10.63 22.92 40.54
C LEU A 418 -11.94 22.16 40.77
N ASP A 419 -13.00 22.90 41.05
CA ASP A 419 -14.37 22.45 41.28
C ASP A 419 -14.96 21.78 40.02
N THR A 420 -15.58 20.60 40.18
CA THR A 420 -16.06 19.74 39.09
C THR A 420 -17.41 20.14 38.49
N ASN A 421 -17.87 21.37 38.71
CA ASN A 421 -19.20 21.87 38.32
C ASN A 421 -19.22 22.84 37.10
N LEU A 422 -18.26 22.73 36.17
CA LEU A 422 -18.30 23.50 34.91
C LEU A 422 -19.14 22.77 33.84
N GLN A 423 -20.14 23.49 33.30
CA GLN A 423 -21.25 22.91 32.55
C GLN A 423 -20.89 22.53 31.10
N PHE A 424 -21.13 21.27 30.74
CA PHE A 424 -20.95 20.71 29.39
C PHE A 424 -21.78 21.40 28.29
N SER A 425 -22.82 22.16 28.67
CA SER A 425 -23.81 22.77 27.76
C SER A 425 -23.28 23.96 26.94
N SER A 426 -22.13 24.53 27.29
CA SER A 426 -21.49 25.62 26.54
C SER A 426 -20.71 25.11 25.31
N LEU A 427 -20.05 23.96 25.43
CA LEU A 427 -19.21 23.34 24.39
C LEU A 427 -19.99 22.89 23.15
N LEU A 428 -21.28 22.58 23.29
CA LEU A 428 -22.14 22.10 22.19
C LEU A 428 -22.58 23.20 21.22
N LYS A 429 -22.21 24.48 21.43
CA LYS A 429 -22.65 25.60 20.59
C LYS A 429 -21.68 26.03 19.49
N GLU A 430 -20.45 25.51 19.46
CA GLU A 430 -19.43 25.89 18.47
C GLU A 430 -19.14 24.82 17.41
N PHE A 431 -19.85 23.69 17.42
CA PHE A 431 -19.75 22.67 16.37
C PHE A 431 -20.68 23.00 15.18
N PRO A 432 -20.15 23.33 13.99
CA PRO A 432 -20.97 23.38 12.79
C PRO A 432 -21.39 21.96 12.41
N PHE A 433 -22.70 21.74 12.28
CA PHE A 433 -23.26 20.45 11.90
C PHE A 433 -22.76 20.00 10.52
N TYR A 434 -22.45 18.70 10.38
CA TYR A 434 -22.38 18.05 9.08
C TYR A 434 -23.74 18.17 8.36
N GLU A 435 -23.74 18.29 7.03
CA GLU A 435 -24.98 18.28 6.25
C GLU A 435 -25.69 16.92 6.41
N PHE A 436 -26.90 16.95 6.98
CA PHE A 436 -27.72 15.78 7.19
C PHE A 436 -28.38 15.35 5.87
N ASP A 437 -27.87 14.27 5.26
CA ASP A 437 -28.46 13.70 4.04
C ASP A 437 -29.84 13.08 4.34
N GLN A 438 -30.87 13.91 4.13
CA GLN A 438 -32.27 13.49 4.28
C GLN A 438 -32.68 12.36 3.34
N ASN A 439 -32.00 12.16 2.21
CA ASN A 439 -32.32 11.10 1.27
C ASN A 439 -31.76 9.77 1.74
N LEU A 440 -30.51 9.75 2.20
CA LEU A 440 -29.91 8.57 2.84
C LEU A 440 -30.73 8.14 4.07
N TYR A 441 -31.09 9.10 4.95
CA TYR A 441 -31.94 8.82 6.11
C TYR A 441 -33.33 8.27 5.71
N LYS A 442 -34.02 8.88 4.73
CA LYS A 442 -35.34 8.39 4.27
C LYS A 442 -35.27 7.01 3.63
N ASN A 443 -34.24 6.73 2.82
CA ASN A 443 -34.07 5.45 2.16
C ASN A 443 -33.83 4.34 3.20
N ASN A 444 -32.87 4.54 4.11
CA ASN A 444 -32.54 3.58 5.16
C ASN A 444 -33.74 3.35 6.10
N ARG A 445 -34.45 4.41 6.51
CA ARG A 445 -35.65 4.29 7.35
C ARG A 445 -36.81 3.56 6.66
N SER A 446 -36.95 3.71 5.34
CA SER A 446 -37.98 2.98 4.58
C SER A 446 -37.66 1.47 4.53
N GLN A 447 -36.39 1.12 4.29
CA GLN A 447 -35.93 -0.27 4.29
C GLN A 447 -35.98 -0.93 5.68
N LEU A 448 -35.78 -0.16 6.75
CA LEU A 448 -35.94 -0.64 8.14
C LEU A 448 -37.40 -1.02 8.41
N ILE A 449 -38.36 -0.15 8.07
CA ILE A 449 -39.80 -0.43 8.27
C ILE A 449 -40.25 -1.61 7.42
N GLU A 450 -39.88 -1.66 6.14
CA GLU A 450 -40.23 -2.77 5.24
C GLU A 450 -39.64 -4.12 5.71
N SER A 451 -38.50 -4.11 6.40
CA SER A 451 -37.90 -5.30 7.01
C SER A 451 -38.61 -5.74 8.29
N ILE A 452 -39.05 -4.78 9.13
CA ILE A 452 -39.80 -5.04 10.36
C ILE A 452 -41.20 -5.59 10.05
N ASP A 453 -41.90 -5.01 9.08
CA ASP A 453 -43.23 -5.50 8.67
C ASP A 453 -43.15 -6.94 8.13
N LYS A 454 -42.13 -7.26 7.31
CA LYS A 454 -41.89 -8.63 6.84
C LYS A 454 -41.56 -9.63 7.96
N PHE A 455 -40.83 -9.20 8.98
CA PHE A 455 -40.55 -10.02 10.17
C PHE A 455 -41.84 -10.33 10.94
N ASN A 456 -42.74 -9.36 11.06
CA ASN A 456 -44.03 -9.53 11.74
C ASN A 456 -45.02 -10.39 10.93
N GLU A 457 -44.97 -10.37 9.59
CA GLU A 457 -45.87 -11.16 8.74
C GLU A 457 -45.43 -12.61 8.51
N HIS A 458 -44.13 -12.94 8.49
CA HIS A 458 -43.64 -14.26 8.07
C HIS A 458 -42.50 -14.82 8.95
N SER A 459 -42.72 -16.01 9.51
CA SER A 459 -41.74 -16.75 10.31
C SER A 459 -40.62 -17.38 9.46
N TYR A 460 -39.64 -16.58 9.06
CA TYR A 460 -38.37 -17.03 8.45
C TYR A 460 -37.17 -16.36 9.16
N PRO A 461 -35.98 -17.02 9.22
CA PRO A 461 -34.83 -16.48 9.91
C PRO A 461 -34.17 -15.34 9.10
N ILE A 462 -34.41 -14.09 9.52
CA ILE A 462 -33.67 -12.92 9.05
C ILE A 462 -32.28 -12.89 9.72
N ASN A 463 -31.26 -12.49 8.97
CA ASN A 463 -29.90 -12.38 9.49
C ASN A 463 -29.80 -11.22 10.50
N LEU A 464 -29.50 -11.54 11.76
CA LEU A 464 -29.31 -10.56 12.84
C LEU A 464 -28.25 -9.50 12.47
N PHE A 465 -27.26 -9.84 11.65
CA PHE A 465 -26.23 -8.90 11.19
C PHE A 465 -26.79 -7.80 10.28
N GLU A 466 -27.84 -8.07 9.49
CA GLU A 466 -28.46 -7.07 8.62
C GLU A 466 -29.33 -6.10 9.42
N ILE A 467 -30.12 -6.62 10.38
CA ILE A 467 -30.87 -5.78 11.34
C ILE A 467 -29.88 -4.90 12.14
N PHE A 468 -28.77 -5.47 12.61
CA PHE A 468 -27.73 -4.73 13.32
C PHE A 468 -27.06 -3.65 12.45
N GLN A 469 -26.70 -3.96 11.20
CA GLN A 469 -26.15 -2.96 10.27
C GLN A 469 -27.14 -1.83 9.96
N ILE A 470 -28.42 -2.12 9.79
CA ILE A 470 -29.42 -1.06 9.54
C ILE A 470 -29.58 -0.19 10.79
N SER A 471 -29.70 -0.80 11.98
CA SER A 471 -29.83 -0.08 13.26
C SER A 471 -28.64 0.84 13.57
N SER A 472 -27.40 0.40 13.29
CA SER A 472 -26.19 1.21 13.53
C SER A 472 -26.05 2.40 12.57
N ASN A 473 -26.77 2.42 11.44
CA ASN A 473 -26.84 3.54 10.52
C ASN A 473 -28.02 4.50 10.80
N SER A 474 -28.89 4.19 11.77
CA SER A 474 -29.97 5.07 12.23
C SER A 474 -29.69 5.58 13.65
N LEU A 475 -28.85 6.63 13.74
CA LEU A 475 -28.32 7.20 15.00
C LEU A 475 -29.35 7.71 16.03
N PHE A 476 -30.64 7.74 15.70
CA PHE A 476 -31.72 8.15 16.60
C PHE A 476 -32.98 7.31 16.36
N PHE A 477 -33.42 6.59 17.39
CA PHE A 477 -34.77 6.02 17.48
C PHE A 477 -35.69 6.99 18.22
N ASN A 478 -36.98 7.00 17.88
CA ASN A 478 -38.01 7.61 18.74
C ASN A 478 -38.56 6.62 19.78
N GLU A 479 -39.44 7.09 20.66
CA GLU A 479 -39.96 6.30 21.79
C GLU A 479 -40.70 5.03 21.33
N ASN A 480 -41.54 5.10 20.29
CA ASN A 480 -42.19 3.92 19.71
C ASN A 480 -41.18 2.93 19.09
N GLU A 481 -40.18 3.44 18.37
CA GLU A 481 -39.14 2.60 17.76
C GLU A 481 -38.27 1.92 18.84
N THR A 482 -38.08 2.58 19.98
CA THR A 482 -37.39 2.04 21.16
C THR A 482 -38.22 0.93 21.80
N GLU A 483 -39.53 1.13 22.00
CA GLU A 483 -40.44 0.11 22.53
C GLU A 483 -40.51 -1.13 21.62
N ILE A 484 -40.52 -0.95 20.29
CA ILE A 484 -40.45 -2.06 19.32
C ILE A 484 -39.13 -2.84 19.48
N PHE A 485 -38.00 -2.15 19.61
CA PHE A 485 -36.68 -2.80 19.75
C PHE A 485 -36.53 -3.52 21.10
N SER A 486 -37.06 -2.96 22.19
CA SER A 486 -37.14 -3.61 23.49
C SER A 486 -38.03 -4.86 23.49
N ASN A 487 -39.19 -4.80 22.82
CA ASN A 487 -40.06 -5.97 22.65
C ASN A 487 -39.43 -7.03 21.74
N LEU A 488 -38.60 -6.65 20.76
CA LEU A 488 -37.79 -7.58 19.98
C LEU A 488 -36.82 -8.33 20.91
N LEU A 489 -36.01 -7.59 21.69
CA LEU A 489 -35.03 -8.13 22.64
C LEU A 489 -35.66 -9.08 23.68
N ALA A 490 -36.83 -8.75 24.21
CA ALA A 490 -37.56 -9.58 25.18
C ALA A 490 -37.95 -10.98 24.63
N ASN A 491 -38.04 -11.15 23.30
CA ASN A 491 -38.30 -12.45 22.68
C ASN A 491 -37.02 -13.29 22.43
N PHE A 492 -35.82 -12.73 22.65
CA PHE A 492 -34.54 -13.44 22.45
C PHE A 492 -34.02 -14.19 23.68
N GLU A 493 -34.66 -14.07 24.86
CA GLU A 493 -34.26 -14.79 26.09
C GLU A 493 -34.37 -16.33 26.02
N GLN A 494 -34.83 -16.90 24.89
CA GLN A 494 -34.99 -18.34 24.68
C GLN A 494 -33.97 -18.96 23.70
N LEU A 495 -32.88 -18.27 23.34
CA LEU A 495 -31.82 -18.82 22.47
C LEU A 495 -30.54 -19.14 23.24
N ASP A 496 -30.31 -20.45 23.42
CA ASP A 496 -29.31 -21.09 24.28
C ASP A 496 -27.86 -21.04 23.72
N THR A 497 -27.49 -19.96 23.01
CA THR A 497 -26.20 -19.83 22.30
C THR A 497 -25.57 -18.45 22.51
N ILE A 498 -25.26 -18.10 23.76
CA ILE A 498 -24.45 -16.91 24.09
C ILE A 498 -22.97 -17.29 24.02
N ASN A 499 -22.25 -16.81 23.00
CA ASN A 499 -20.78 -16.85 22.94
C ASN A 499 -20.12 -15.57 22.36
N ASP A 500 -20.86 -14.74 21.60
CA ASP A 500 -20.30 -13.54 20.95
C ASP A 500 -20.73 -12.19 21.60
N PHE A 501 -21.55 -12.22 22.65
CA PHE A 501 -22.23 -11.02 23.16
C PHE A 501 -21.39 -10.00 23.98
N PRO A 502 -20.30 -10.34 24.70
CA PRO A 502 -19.63 -9.39 25.60
C PRO A 502 -19.03 -8.15 24.94
N PHE A 503 -18.52 -8.25 23.70
CA PHE A 503 -17.65 -7.21 23.13
C PHE A 503 -18.39 -5.98 22.56
N VAL A 504 -19.70 -6.11 22.29
CA VAL A 504 -20.48 -5.05 21.62
C VAL A 504 -21.12 -4.07 22.61
N PHE A 505 -21.44 -4.52 23.83
CA PHE A 505 -22.20 -3.72 24.79
C PHE A 505 -21.39 -2.58 25.43
N GLN A 506 -20.06 -2.75 25.55
CA GLN A 506 -19.19 -1.84 26.30
C GLN A 506 -18.97 -0.47 25.61
N HIS A 507 -19.29 -0.32 24.32
CA HIS A 507 -19.10 0.94 23.60
C HIS A 507 -20.33 1.86 23.62
N ASN A 508 -21.54 1.28 23.61
CA ASN A 508 -22.79 2.04 23.44
C ASN A 508 -23.34 2.65 24.75
N LEU A 509 -22.96 2.14 25.92
CA LEU A 509 -23.45 2.63 27.21
C LEU A 509 -22.99 4.06 27.58
N ASN A 510 -22.00 4.62 26.87
CA ASN A 510 -21.57 6.02 27.06
C ASN A 510 -22.50 7.06 26.41
N LEU A 511 -23.54 6.64 25.68
CA LEU A 511 -24.45 7.52 24.93
C LEU A 511 -25.90 7.54 25.46
N ILE A 512 -26.22 6.75 26.48
CA ILE A 512 -27.58 6.64 27.04
C ILE A 512 -27.53 7.08 28.50
N ASN A 513 -28.31 8.12 28.83
CA ASN A 513 -28.23 8.85 30.10
C ASN A 513 -28.97 8.11 31.24
N ILE A 514 -28.44 6.95 31.64
CA ILE A 514 -29.02 6.01 32.61
C ILE A 514 -28.77 6.47 34.05
N GLU A 515 -29.77 6.35 34.93
CA GLU A 515 -29.63 6.72 36.34
C GLU A 515 -28.76 5.73 37.14
N LYS A 516 -28.05 6.28 38.14
CA LYS A 516 -26.95 5.62 38.87
C LYS A 516 -27.32 4.26 39.46
N ASP A 517 -28.54 4.08 39.94
CA ASP A 517 -28.95 2.85 40.61
C ASP A 517 -29.26 1.70 39.63
N GLN A 518 -29.64 2.02 38.38
CA GLN A 518 -29.72 1.04 37.30
C GLN A 518 -28.33 0.58 36.86
N PHE A 519 -27.35 1.50 36.80
CA PHE A 519 -25.95 1.16 36.53
C PHE A 519 -25.37 0.22 37.61
N ASN A 520 -25.63 0.50 38.89
CA ASN A 520 -25.18 -0.37 39.99
C ASN A 520 -25.77 -1.79 39.90
N SER A 521 -27.06 -1.92 39.55
CA SER A 521 -27.71 -3.22 39.34
C SER A 521 -27.06 -4.01 38.19
N LEU A 522 -26.66 -3.33 37.11
CA LEU A 522 -25.97 -3.94 35.96
C LEU A 522 -24.56 -4.42 36.33
N ILE A 523 -23.85 -3.69 37.20
CA ILE A 523 -22.54 -4.09 37.74
C ILE A 523 -22.68 -5.37 38.59
N GLU A 524 -23.64 -5.45 39.51
CA GLU A 524 -23.86 -6.65 40.34
C GLU A 524 -24.21 -7.90 39.51
N GLN A 525 -24.94 -7.73 38.42
CA GLN A 525 -25.26 -8.82 37.48
C GLN A 525 -24.03 -9.25 36.68
N THR A 526 -23.17 -8.31 36.27
CA THR A 526 -21.93 -8.60 35.53
C THR A 526 -20.92 -9.34 36.39
N VAL A 527 -20.74 -8.96 37.66
CA VAL A 527 -19.83 -9.65 38.60
C VAL A 527 -20.28 -11.11 38.84
N LYS A 528 -21.59 -11.36 38.95
CA LYS A 528 -22.11 -12.74 39.03
C LYS A 528 -21.82 -13.58 37.79
N ILE A 529 -21.75 -12.97 36.61
CA ILE A 529 -21.39 -13.67 35.37
C ILE A 529 -19.90 -14.01 35.37
N GLU A 530 -19.01 -13.13 35.84
CA GLU A 530 -17.59 -13.47 36.05
C GLU A 530 -17.40 -14.61 37.07
N GLU A 531 -18.11 -14.57 38.21
CA GLU A 531 -18.05 -15.64 39.23
C GLU A 531 -18.52 -17.01 38.70
N ILE A 532 -19.46 -17.03 37.75
CA ILE A 532 -19.92 -18.26 37.08
C ILE A 532 -18.89 -18.74 36.04
N LEU A 533 -18.35 -17.82 35.23
CA LEU A 533 -17.35 -18.16 34.20
C LEU A 533 -16.04 -18.69 34.80
N ILE A 534 -15.63 -18.21 35.99
CA ILE A 534 -14.44 -18.71 36.70
C ILE A 534 -14.58 -20.17 37.17
N GLN A 535 -15.78 -20.76 37.19
CA GLN A 535 -16.01 -22.15 37.60
C GLN A 535 -16.00 -23.18 36.45
N TYR A 536 -15.84 -22.74 35.19
CA TYR A 536 -15.75 -23.64 34.03
C TYR A 536 -14.35 -23.52 33.37
N PRO A 537 -13.60 -24.62 33.24
CA PRO A 537 -12.20 -24.62 32.77
C PRO A 537 -12.03 -24.68 31.23
#